data_AF-A0A355GRB3-F1
#
_entry.id   AF-A0A355GRB3-F1
#
_cell.length_a   1.000
_cell.length_b   1.000
_cell.length_c   1.000
_cell.angle_alpha   90.00
_cell.angle_beta   90.00
_cell.angle_gamma   90.00
#
_symmetry.space_group_name_H-M   'P 1'
#
loop_
_entity.id
_entity.type
_entity.pdbx_description
1 polymer ?
#
loop_
_entity_poly.entity_id
_entity_poly.type
_entity_poly.pdbx_seq_one_letter_code
_entity_poly.pdbx_strand_id
1 'polypeptide(L)' 'EPDTTVAEQGGDAAAALKVTVEAPELCSRYAARLITDVQLKPSPWWMMRRLLAAGIRPINNLVDITNYVML' A
#
# COMPACT_ATOMS: atom_id res chain seq x y z
N GLU A 1 -15.96 4.18 3.24
CA GLU A 1 -14.78 4.30 2.34
C GLU A 1 -13.72 5.10 3.07
N PRO A 2 -12.43 4.95 2.73
CA PRO A 2 -11.38 5.71 3.39
C PRO A 2 -11.40 7.17 2.92
N ASP A 3 -10.94 8.08 3.78
CA ASP A 3 -10.58 9.43 3.35
C ASP A 3 -9.33 9.34 2.47
N THR A 4 -9.37 10.00 1.30
CA THR A 4 -8.28 10.01 0.33
C THR A 4 -7.44 11.28 0.41
N THR A 5 -7.80 12.23 1.27
CA THR A 5 -6.97 13.39 1.55
C THR A 5 -5.76 12.94 2.37
N VAL A 6 -4.57 13.17 1.82
CA VAL A 6 -3.30 12.79 2.46
C VAL A 6 -2.42 14.01 2.50
N ALA A 7 -2.06 14.45 3.70
CA ALA A 7 -0.96 15.39 3.89
C ALA A 7 0.34 14.60 3.95
N GLU A 8 1.26 14.83 3.02
CA GLU A 8 2.60 14.26 3.14
C GLU A 8 3.34 14.96 4.27
N GLN A 9 3.81 14.16 5.24
CA GLN A 9 4.59 14.63 6.37
C GLN A 9 5.82 13.74 6.49
N GLY A 10 7.00 14.36 6.69
CA GLY A 10 8.27 13.65 6.79
C GLY A 10 9.40 14.34 6.03
N GLY A 11 10.62 13.81 6.18
CA GLY A 11 11.81 14.24 5.44
C GLY A 11 11.90 13.62 4.04
N ASP A 12 13.04 13.80 3.38
CA ASP A 12 13.29 13.27 2.04
C ASP A 12 13.36 11.72 2.06
N ALA A 13 12.36 11.07 1.44
CA ALA A 13 12.33 9.61 1.31
C ALA A 13 13.54 9.07 0.51
N ALA A 14 14.10 9.86 -0.41
CA ALA A 14 15.29 9.47 -1.17
C ALA A 14 16.55 9.40 -0.29
N ALA A 15 16.57 10.11 0.85
CA ALA A 15 17.64 9.99 1.84
C ALA A 15 17.55 8.68 2.63
N ALA A 16 16.35 8.11 2.79
CA ALA A 16 16.13 6.88 3.55
C ALA A 16 16.14 5.61 2.70
N LEU A 17 15.77 5.69 1.42
CA LEU A 17 15.65 4.54 0.53
C LEU A 17 16.14 4.87 -0.88
N LYS A 18 17.13 4.09 -1.37
CA LYS A 18 17.58 4.13 -2.76
C LYS A 18 16.95 2.97 -3.54
N VAL A 19 16.36 3.28 -4.69
CA VAL A 19 15.77 2.30 -5.62
C VAL A 19 16.53 2.34 -6.93
N THR A 20 16.96 1.18 -7.41
CA THR A 20 17.67 1.01 -8.69
C THR A 20 16.94 -0.05 -9.51
N VAL A 21 16.68 0.24 -10.79
CA VAL A 21 16.14 -0.75 -11.74
C VAL A 21 17.32 -1.32 -12.53
N GLU A 22 17.68 -2.57 -12.26
CA GLU A 22 18.87 -3.21 -12.84
C GLU A 22 18.65 -3.68 -14.30
N ALA A 23 17.40 -3.92 -14.69
CA ALA A 23 16.99 -4.34 -16.04
C ALA A 23 15.90 -3.42 -16.61
N PRO A 24 16.24 -2.20 -17.08
CA PRO A 24 15.27 -1.21 -17.56
C PRO A 24 14.42 -1.68 -18.74
N GLU A 25 14.92 -2.62 -19.54
CA GLU A 25 14.23 -3.23 -20.67
C GLU A 25 13.07 -4.15 -20.25
N LEU A 26 13.10 -4.69 -19.02
CA LEU A 26 12.05 -5.55 -18.46
C LEU A 26 11.09 -4.79 -17.54
N CYS A 27 11.51 -3.63 -17.02
CA CYS A 27 10.73 -2.83 -16.09
C CYS A 27 10.65 -1.37 -16.56
N SER A 28 9.61 -1.08 -17.35
CA SER A 28 9.39 0.26 -17.91
C SER A 28 9.06 1.32 -16.86
N ARG A 29 8.53 0.91 -15.70
CA ARG A 29 8.21 1.81 -14.59
C ARG A 29 8.24 1.10 -13.25
N TYR A 30 8.99 1.69 -12.31
CA TYR A 30 8.97 1.32 -10.90
C TYR A 30 8.79 2.58 -10.04
N ALA A 31 7.93 2.52 -9.04
CA ALA A 31 7.68 3.61 -8.11
C ALA A 31 7.63 3.07 -6.68
N ALA A 32 8.11 3.86 -5.73
CA ALA A 32 8.11 3.52 -4.31
C ALA A 32 7.65 4.73 -3.48
N ARG A 33 7.02 4.44 -2.34
CA ARG A 33 6.65 5.43 -1.33
C ARG A 33 7.00 4.88 0.05
N LEU A 34 7.61 5.69 0.90
CA LEU A 34 7.94 5.32 2.27
C LEU A 34 6.80 5.77 3.19
N ILE A 35 6.30 4.85 4.01
CA ILE A 35 5.28 5.11 5.03
C ILE A 35 5.83 4.55 6.34
N THR A 36 5.97 5.40 7.35
CA THR A 36 6.47 5.02 8.69
C THR A 36 5.34 4.93 9.69
N ASP A 37 5.62 4.35 10.86
CA ASP A 37 4.73 4.36 12.03
C ASP A 37 3.37 3.68 11.79
N VAL A 38 3.35 2.69 10.90
CA VAL A 38 2.16 1.90 10.59
C VAL A 38 1.86 0.94 11.73
N GLN A 39 0.65 1.04 12.29
CA GLN A 39 0.13 0.09 13.26
C GLN A 39 -0.65 -1.02 12.56
N LEU A 40 -0.25 -2.27 12.79
CA LEU A 40 -0.98 -3.43 12.30
C LEU A 40 -2.23 -3.67 13.15
N LYS A 41 -3.38 -3.78 12.50
CA LYS A 41 -4.68 -4.03 13.13
C LYS A 41 -5.63 -4.74 12.16
N PRO A 42 -6.74 -5.30 12.66
CA PRO A 42 -7.81 -5.78 11.79
C PRO A 42 -8.31 -4.67 10.86
N SER A 43 -8.63 -5.05 9.63
CA SER A 43 -9.17 -4.15 8.62
C SER A 43 -10.56 -3.62 8.99
N PRO A 44 -10.94 -2.40 8.56
CA PRO A 44 -12.31 -1.94 8.71
C PRO A 44 -13.31 -2.86 8.03
N TRP A 45 -14.51 -2.99 8.61
CA TRP A 45 -15.57 -3.89 8.13
C TRP A 45 -15.90 -3.73 6.65
N TRP A 46 -15.98 -2.48 6.16
CA TRP A 46 -16.30 -2.20 4.76
C TRP A 46 -15.23 -2.73 3.80
N MET A 47 -13.95 -2.77 4.21
CA MET A 47 -12.85 -3.28 3.39
C MET A 47 -12.88 -4.80 3.38
N MET A 48 -13.01 -5.42 4.56
CA MET A 48 -13.12 -6.88 4.68
C MET A 48 -14.31 -7.43 3.89
N ARG A 49 -15.47 -6.76 3.93
CA ARG A 49 -16.66 -7.17 3.17
C ARG A 49 -16.41 -7.13 1.67
N ARG A 50 -15.74 -6.09 1.15
CA ARG A 50 -15.41 -5.97 -0.28
C ARG A 50 -14.42 -7.05 -0.71
N LEU A 51 -13.38 -7.32 0.09
CA LEU A 51 -12.42 -8.40 -0.18
C LEU A 51 -13.08 -9.78 -0.18
N LEU A 52 -13.91 -10.07 0.83
CA LEU A 52 -14.64 -11.34 0.93
C LEU A 52 -15.58 -11.55 -0.27
N ALA A 53 -16.27 -10.49 -0.71
CA ALA A 53 -17.13 -10.55 -1.89
C ALA A 53 -16.35 -10.82 -3.18
N ALA A 54 -15.07 -10.44 -3.24
CA ALA A 54 -14.15 -10.76 -4.32
C ALA A 54 -13.43 -12.11 -4.15
N GLY A 55 -13.80 -12.93 -3.14
CA GLY A 55 -13.18 -14.23 -2.88
C GLY A 55 -11.80 -14.14 -2.22
N ILE A 56 -11.40 -12.96 -1.73
CA ILE A 56 -10.12 -12.73 -1.05
C ILE A 56 -10.31 -12.81 0.46
N ARG A 57 -9.50 -13.62 1.13
CA ARG A 57 -9.48 -13.72 2.59
C ARG A 57 -8.75 -12.51 3.21
N PRO A 58 -9.40 -11.71 4.06
CA PRO A 58 -8.74 -10.63 4.80
C PRO A 58 -7.71 -11.17 5.81
N ILE A 59 -6.59 -10.45 5.96
CA ILE A 59 -5.45 -10.81 6.82
C ILE A 59 -5.20 -9.73 7.88
N ASN A 60 -4.85 -8.50 7.46
CA ASN A 60 -4.66 -7.33 8.32
C ASN A 60 -4.74 -6.06 7.47
N ASN A 61 -4.86 -4.89 8.10
CA ASN A 61 -5.01 -3.62 7.41
C ASN A 61 -3.94 -3.35 6.32
N LEU A 62 -2.68 -3.76 6.52
CA LEU A 62 -1.63 -3.53 5.53
C LEU A 62 -1.78 -4.43 4.30
N VAL A 63 -1.94 -5.74 4.51
CA VAL A 63 -2.11 -6.73 3.42
C VAL A 63 -3.43 -6.52 2.70
N ASP A 64 -4.47 -6.12 3.42
CA ASP A 64 -5.79 -5.94 2.86
C ASP A 64 -5.87 -4.67 2.02
N ILE A 65 -5.16 -3.60 2.37
CA ILE A 65 -5.07 -2.38 1.54
C ILE A 65 -4.45 -2.70 0.17
N THR A 66 -3.37 -3.47 0.11
CA THR A 66 -2.71 -3.79 -1.17
C THR A 66 -3.61 -4.62 -2.07
N ASN A 67 -4.34 -5.59 -1.51
CA ASN A 67 -5.34 -6.35 -2.26
C ASN A 67 -6.53 -5.48 -2.67
N TYR A 68 -7.00 -4.62 -1.77
CA TYR A 68 -8.18 -3.78 -1.99
C TYR A 68 -7.98 -2.77 -3.13
N VAL A 69 -6.78 -2.20 -3.26
CA VAL A 69 -6.44 -1.25 -4.35
C VAL A 69 -6.20 -1.97 -5.68
N MET A 70 -5.92 -3.29 -5.65
CA MET A 70 -5.76 -4.11 -6.85
C MET A 70 -7.09 -4.53 -7.47
N LEU A 71 -8.16 -4.62 -6.64
CA LEU A 71 -9.53 -4.94 -7.07
C LEU A 71 -10.16 -3.80 -7.86
#